data_AF-A0A933LS28-F1
#
_entry.id   AF-A0A933LS28-F1
#
_cell.length_a   1.000
_cell.length_b   1.000
_cell.length_c   1.000
_cell.angle_alpha   90.00
_cell.angle_beta   90.00
_cell.angle_gamma   90.00
#
_symmetry.space_group_name_H-M   'P 1'
#
loop_
_entity.id
_entity.type
_entity.pdbx_description
1 polymer ?
#
loop_
_entity_poly.entity_id
_entity_poly.type
_entity_poly.pdbx_seq_one_letter_code
_entity_poly.pdbx_strand_id
1 'polypeptide(L)'
;MAALPSVSGAGGWESDGLCEVESFYDLMSEGADFSYYQDLGPGKYEEHYYNPDGVILFPAARQLYWFGVSHLSVGTLRPGVRGYVPWNLWRKKFVFAYQGNRVSILPYSFWHVPAGAADPMRGQSAVKVAYAVGQRFQRLCDVRPEEGMPAQALEAIASAWKTHRRLKIGVTIGHSVAMFDVRTAFFERGIFSFSSKIIVIPDADATAFSWDRASLGHVCVSTDGTCSMVQEKRPRAAWKHQLAALCPGVIGAHQLLEHSPRPVQEWCRAMLRGPSQMLLRWLAPYEVKQLRCPFTVFVSENT
;
A
#
# COMPACT_ATOMS: atom_id res chain seq x y z
N MET A 1 -3.49 49.65 15.32
CA MET A 1 -4.34 48.45 15.48
C MET A 1 -4.52 47.84 14.11
N ALA A 2 -3.68 46.85 13.79
CA ALA A 2 -3.66 46.22 12.47
C ALA A 2 -4.73 45.13 12.41
N ALA A 3 -5.59 45.21 11.40
CA ALA A 3 -6.55 44.19 11.05
C ALA A 3 -5.82 42.92 10.58
N LEU A 4 -6.24 41.77 11.10
CA LEU A 4 -5.78 40.45 10.68
C LEU A 4 -6.37 40.11 9.30
N PRO A 5 -5.62 39.44 8.42
CA PRO A 5 -6.12 39.03 7.12
C PRO A 5 -7.18 37.94 7.28
N SER A 6 -8.32 38.16 6.65
CA SER A 6 -9.33 37.13 6.38
C SER A 6 -8.68 36.02 5.54
N VAL A 7 -8.48 34.84 6.14
CA VAL A 7 -8.15 33.64 5.37
C VAL A 7 -9.45 33.08 4.80
N SER A 8 -9.87 33.70 3.70
CA SER A 8 -10.76 33.12 2.71
C SER A 8 -10.05 31.93 2.04
N GLY A 9 -10.22 30.74 2.62
CA GLY A 9 -9.79 29.47 2.01
C GLY A 9 -10.92 28.46 1.88
N ALA A 10 -12.15 28.82 2.28
CA ALA A 10 -13.35 28.15 1.83
C ALA A 10 -13.62 28.62 0.39
N GLY A 11 -12.89 28.04 -0.56
CA GLY A 11 -13.33 28.08 -1.96
C GLY A 11 -14.73 27.52 -1.99
N GLY A 12 -15.71 28.34 -2.40
CA GLY A 12 -16.96 27.82 -2.91
C GLY A 12 -16.59 26.93 -4.10
N TRP A 13 -16.63 25.63 -3.89
CA TRP A 13 -16.54 24.68 -4.99
C TRP A 13 -17.92 24.69 -5.63
N GLU A 14 -18.09 25.57 -6.61
CA GLU A 14 -19.07 25.34 -7.67
C GLU A 14 -18.85 23.92 -8.19
N SER A 15 -19.94 23.25 -8.52
CA SER A 15 -20.09 21.87 -8.95
C SER A 15 -19.22 21.41 -10.14
N ASP A 16 -18.31 22.24 -10.63
CA ASP A 16 -17.53 22.07 -11.85
C ASP A 16 -16.31 21.14 -11.70
N GLY A 17 -16.02 20.65 -10.49
CA GLY A 17 -14.91 19.73 -10.21
C GLY A 17 -15.32 18.29 -9.86
N LEU A 18 -16.61 18.00 -9.73
CA LEU A 18 -17.12 16.65 -9.46
C LEU A 18 -17.17 15.90 -10.77
N CYS A 19 -16.07 15.23 -11.05
CA CYS A 19 -15.91 14.48 -12.26
C CYS A 19 -16.76 13.19 -12.12
N GLU A 20 -17.95 13.16 -12.74
CA GLU A 20 -18.65 11.91 -13.09
C GLU A 20 -17.80 11.20 -14.15
N VAL A 21 -16.64 10.67 -13.75
CA VAL A 21 -15.65 10.18 -14.71
C VAL A 21 -16.05 8.79 -15.16
N GLU A 22 -16.38 8.66 -16.44
CA GLU A 22 -16.29 7.38 -17.16
C GLU A 22 -14.86 6.79 -17.13
N SER A 23 -13.84 7.52 -16.64
CA SER A 23 -12.44 7.14 -16.72
C SER A 23 -11.60 7.33 -15.44
N PHE A 24 -12.19 7.35 -14.23
CA PHE A 24 -11.38 7.42 -12.99
C PHE A 24 -10.40 6.24 -12.91
N TYR A 25 -10.84 5.07 -13.37
CA TYR A 25 -9.96 3.91 -13.56
C TYR A 25 -8.77 4.23 -14.48
N ASP A 26 -9.00 4.90 -15.61
CA ASP A 26 -7.93 5.22 -16.57
C ASP A 26 -6.95 6.22 -15.98
N LEU A 27 -7.43 7.27 -15.30
CA LEU A 27 -6.59 8.22 -14.57
C LEU A 27 -5.70 7.52 -13.55
N MET A 28 -6.25 6.56 -12.81
CA MET A 28 -5.47 5.76 -11.86
C MET A 28 -4.47 4.84 -12.54
N SER A 29 -4.83 4.27 -13.70
CA SER A 29 -3.94 3.43 -14.50
C SER A 29 -2.77 4.22 -15.11
N GLU A 30 -2.95 5.52 -15.29
CA GLU A 30 -1.90 6.47 -15.71
C GLU A 30 -1.06 6.99 -14.53
N GLY A 31 -1.34 6.55 -13.30
CA GLY A 31 -0.57 6.90 -12.12
C GLY A 31 -0.95 8.21 -11.46
N ALA A 32 -2.13 8.78 -11.73
CA ALA A 32 -2.59 9.99 -11.05
C ALA A 32 -2.70 9.79 -9.52
N ASP A 33 -2.42 10.85 -8.77
CA ASP A 33 -2.83 10.97 -7.37
C ASP A 33 -4.31 11.32 -7.28
N PHE A 34 -4.92 11.06 -6.13
CA PHE A 34 -6.28 11.51 -5.85
C PHE A 34 -6.54 11.64 -4.35
N SER A 35 -7.58 12.41 -4.03
CA SER A 35 -8.21 12.45 -2.72
C SER A 35 -9.60 11.81 -2.76
N TYR A 36 -9.99 11.17 -1.65
CA TYR A 36 -11.28 10.53 -1.45
C TYR A 36 -12.14 11.32 -0.45
N TYR A 37 -13.39 11.56 -0.83
CA TYR A 37 -14.37 12.31 -0.05
C TYR A 37 -15.68 11.51 0.10
N GLN A 38 -16.28 11.57 1.28
CA GLN A 38 -17.67 11.14 1.51
C GLN A 38 -18.60 12.35 1.46
N ASP A 39 -19.70 12.24 0.71
CA ASP A 39 -20.76 13.24 0.68
C ASP A 39 -21.68 13.03 1.90
N LEU A 40 -21.74 14.05 2.76
CA LEU A 40 -22.57 14.09 3.97
C LEU A 40 -23.83 14.95 3.77
N GLY A 41 -24.11 15.40 2.55
CA GLY A 41 -25.24 16.24 2.18
C GLY A 41 -24.83 17.60 1.59
N PRO A 42 -25.79 18.48 1.29
CA PRO A 42 -25.56 19.71 0.53
C PRO A 42 -24.41 20.56 1.08
N GLY A 43 -23.34 20.70 0.30
CA GLY A 43 -22.15 21.49 0.63
C GLY A 43 -21.24 20.91 1.72
N LYS A 44 -21.45 19.65 2.15
CA LYS A 44 -20.68 19.00 3.22
C LYS A 44 -19.97 17.76 2.69
N TYR A 45 -18.66 17.87 2.50
CA TYR A 45 -17.79 16.76 2.15
C TYR A 45 -16.79 16.52 3.28
N GLU A 46 -16.64 15.27 3.70
CA GLU A 46 -15.57 14.87 4.60
C GLU A 46 -14.42 14.29 3.76
N GLU A 47 -13.27 14.97 3.80
CA GLU A 47 -12.04 14.45 3.21
C GLU A 47 -11.49 13.35 4.11
N HIS A 48 -11.53 12.11 3.63
CA HIS A 48 -11.02 10.98 4.39
C HIS A 48 -9.55 10.72 4.10
N TYR A 49 -9.06 11.03 2.90
CA TYR A 49 -7.67 10.73 2.54
C TYR A 49 -7.13 11.48 1.32
N TYR A 50 -5.86 11.87 1.39
CA TYR A 50 -5.04 12.38 0.28
C TYR A 50 -3.96 11.34 -0.07
N ASN A 51 -3.96 10.85 -1.32
CA ASN A 51 -2.94 9.98 -1.93
C ASN A 51 -2.69 8.59 -1.27
N PRO A 52 -3.50 7.56 -1.57
CA PRO A 52 -3.44 6.23 -0.91
C PRO A 52 -2.06 5.56 -0.96
N ASP A 53 -1.79 4.70 0.03
CA ASP A 53 -0.51 3.97 0.11
C ASP A 53 -0.29 3.03 -1.08
N GLY A 54 -1.38 2.57 -1.69
CA GLY A 54 -1.37 1.82 -2.95
C GLY A 54 -2.78 1.62 -3.49
N VAL A 55 -2.89 1.32 -4.77
CA VAL A 55 -4.14 1.14 -5.52
C VAL A 55 -4.04 -0.18 -6.29
N ILE A 56 -5.03 -1.05 -6.16
CA ILE A 56 -5.17 -2.28 -6.94
C ILE A 56 -6.18 -2.03 -8.03
N LEU A 57 -5.78 -2.25 -9.28
CA LEU A 57 -6.59 -2.15 -10.46
C LEU A 57 -6.87 -3.57 -11.00
N PHE A 58 -8.10 -3.80 -11.48
CA PHE A 58 -8.50 -5.04 -12.13
C PHE A 58 -8.80 -4.78 -13.63
N PRO A 59 -7.81 -4.94 -14.54
CA PRO A 59 -7.93 -4.55 -15.94
C PRO A 59 -9.05 -5.21 -16.72
N ALA A 60 -9.44 -6.44 -16.38
CA ALA A 60 -10.55 -7.12 -17.05
C ALA A 60 -11.91 -6.45 -16.78
N ALA A 61 -12.08 -5.85 -15.61
CA ALA A 61 -13.34 -5.20 -15.22
C ALA A 61 -13.37 -3.70 -15.58
N ARG A 62 -12.21 -3.02 -15.66
CA ARG A 62 -12.03 -1.57 -15.93
C ARG A 62 -12.86 -0.61 -15.07
N GLN A 63 -13.58 -1.11 -14.08
CA GLN A 63 -14.45 -0.34 -13.17
C GLN A 63 -14.19 -0.70 -11.70
N LEU A 64 -13.40 -1.75 -11.47
CA LEU A 64 -13.06 -2.24 -10.15
C LEU A 64 -11.64 -1.82 -9.80
N TYR A 65 -11.54 -0.90 -8.85
CA TYR A 65 -10.28 -0.51 -8.22
C TYR A 65 -10.47 -0.45 -6.72
N TRP A 66 -9.35 -0.58 -6.03
CA TRP A 66 -9.26 -0.65 -4.59
C TRP A 66 -8.06 0.15 -4.15
N PHE A 67 -8.12 0.81 -3.02
CA PHE A 67 -6.96 1.54 -2.53
C PHE A 67 -6.81 1.37 -1.03
N GLY A 68 -5.58 1.10 -0.62
CA GLY A 68 -5.19 0.90 0.76
C GLY A 68 -4.83 2.21 1.42
N VAL A 69 -5.54 2.57 2.50
CA VAL A 69 -5.18 3.71 3.36
C VAL A 69 -4.80 3.20 4.74
N SER A 70 -3.78 3.79 5.36
CA SER A 70 -3.37 3.46 6.74
C SER A 70 -4.17 4.24 7.80
N HIS A 71 -4.96 5.24 7.39
CA HIS A 71 -5.73 6.12 8.28
C HIS A 71 -7.12 6.35 7.67
N LEU A 72 -8.19 6.11 8.44
CA LEU A 72 -9.56 6.38 8.00
C LEU A 72 -10.14 7.70 8.50
N SER A 73 -9.51 8.28 9.51
CA SER A 73 -10.07 9.41 10.25
C SER A 73 -9.06 10.55 10.24
N VAL A 74 -9.42 11.61 9.54
CA VAL A 74 -8.87 12.94 9.74
C VAL A 74 -9.67 13.54 10.90
N GLY A 75 -9.07 13.55 12.09
CA GLY A 75 -9.65 14.23 13.24
C GLY A 75 -9.31 15.71 13.21
N THR A 76 -10.15 16.54 13.81
CA THR A 76 -9.79 17.94 14.10
C THR A 76 -9.08 17.93 15.45
N LEU A 77 -7.75 18.08 15.46
CA LEU A 77 -6.98 18.11 16.73
C LEU A 77 -7.26 19.41 17.49
N ARG A 78 -7.42 20.52 16.75
CA ARG A 78 -7.82 21.87 17.19
C ARG A 78 -8.51 22.60 16.04
N PRO A 79 -9.34 23.64 16.28
CA PRO A 79 -9.91 24.45 15.19
C PRO A 79 -8.84 24.89 14.20
N GLY A 80 -9.00 24.55 12.91
CA GLY A 80 -8.05 24.87 11.84
C GLY A 80 -6.84 23.93 11.70
N VAL A 81 -6.62 22.98 12.62
CA VAL A 81 -5.53 21.99 12.55
C VAL A 81 -6.11 20.59 12.36
N ARG A 82 -6.07 20.12 11.11
CA ARG A 82 -6.39 18.73 10.75
C ARG A 82 -5.26 17.82 11.23
N GLY A 83 -5.59 16.67 11.83
CA GLY A 83 -4.60 15.70 12.26
C GLY A 83 -5.10 14.27 12.19
N TYR A 84 -4.19 13.37 11.81
CA TYR A 84 -4.46 11.93 11.81
C TYR A 84 -4.51 11.43 13.26
N VAL A 85 -5.58 10.70 13.61
CA VAL A 85 -5.81 10.17 14.97
C VAL A 85 -4.62 9.28 15.41
N PRO A 86 -4.16 9.33 16.68
CA PRO A 86 -2.89 8.73 17.08
C PRO A 86 -2.86 7.20 16.97
N TRP A 87 -1.64 6.68 16.85
CA TRP A 87 -1.28 5.26 16.82
C TRP A 87 -1.96 4.45 17.95
N ASN A 88 -2.84 3.52 17.55
CA ASN A 88 -3.06 2.30 18.30
C ASN A 88 -2.07 1.22 17.82
N LEU A 89 -1.81 0.18 18.63
CA LEU A 89 -1.02 -1.00 18.21
C LEU A 89 -1.64 -1.75 17.01
N TRP A 90 -2.90 -1.43 16.68
CA TRP A 90 -3.73 -2.05 15.65
C TRP A 90 -3.99 -1.09 14.49
N ARG A 91 -3.08 -1.08 13.52
CA ARG A 91 -3.29 -0.39 12.25
C ARG A 91 -4.51 -0.98 11.53
N LYS A 92 -5.08 -0.20 10.60
CA LYS A 92 -6.18 -0.67 9.77
C LYS A 92 -5.84 -0.38 8.32
N LYS A 93 -6.09 -1.35 7.44
CA LYS A 93 -6.15 -1.13 5.99
C LYS A 93 -7.59 -1.14 5.56
N PHE A 94 -7.95 -0.16 4.76
CA PHE A 94 -9.29 -0.03 4.20
C PHE A 94 -9.20 -0.28 2.72
N VAL A 95 -10.21 -0.93 2.20
CA VAL A 95 -10.29 -1.33 0.81
C VAL A 95 -11.67 -0.94 0.33
N PHE A 96 -11.71 0.07 -0.54
CA PHE A 96 -12.91 0.69 -1.06
C PHE A 96 -13.18 0.27 -2.49
N ALA A 97 -14.39 -0.20 -2.77
CA ALA A 97 -14.88 -0.42 -4.12
C ALA A 97 -15.82 0.72 -4.50
N TYR A 98 -15.48 1.39 -5.60
CA TYR A 98 -16.37 2.35 -6.24
C TYR A 98 -17.70 1.70 -6.64
N GLN A 99 -17.62 0.54 -7.29
CA GLN A 99 -18.82 -0.19 -7.70
C GLN A 99 -19.62 -0.65 -6.46
N GLY A 100 -20.81 -0.09 -6.31
CA GLY A 100 -21.71 -0.39 -5.21
C GLY A 100 -21.38 0.31 -3.89
N ASN A 101 -20.49 1.32 -3.90
CA ASN A 101 -20.09 2.12 -2.73
C ASN A 101 -19.82 1.25 -1.49
N ARG A 102 -18.88 0.32 -1.63
CA ARG A 102 -18.59 -0.67 -0.59
C ARG A 102 -17.22 -0.43 0.03
N VAL A 103 -17.11 -0.72 1.32
CA VAL A 103 -15.87 -0.68 2.08
C VAL A 103 -15.64 -2.00 2.80
N SER A 104 -14.38 -2.38 2.95
CA SER A 104 -13.96 -3.43 3.85
C SER A 104 -12.73 -3.00 4.63
N ILE A 105 -12.57 -3.57 5.82
CA ILE A 105 -11.60 -3.15 6.81
C ILE A 105 -10.79 -4.36 7.23
N LEU A 106 -9.47 -4.20 7.28
CA LEU A 106 -8.56 -5.16 7.87
C LEU A 106 -7.75 -4.50 8.99
N PRO A 107 -8.08 -4.75 10.26
CA PRO A 107 -7.20 -4.50 11.39
C PRO A 107 -5.97 -5.40 11.28
N TYR A 108 -4.79 -4.84 11.56
CA TYR A 108 -3.53 -5.56 11.59
C TYR A 108 -2.54 -4.88 12.54
N SER A 109 -1.60 -5.64 13.07
CA SER A 109 -0.41 -5.10 13.73
C SER A 109 0.77 -5.24 12.78
N PHE A 110 1.90 -4.59 13.06
CA PHE A 110 3.14 -4.80 12.28
C PHE A 110 3.53 -6.27 12.13
N TRP A 111 3.06 -7.16 13.00
CA TRP A 111 3.54 -8.54 13.07
C TRP A 111 2.51 -9.58 12.62
N HIS A 112 1.23 -9.21 12.58
CA HIS A 112 0.15 -10.12 12.19
C HIS A 112 -1.20 -9.42 12.05
N VAL A 113 -2.03 -10.02 11.20
CA VAL A 113 -3.48 -9.83 11.15
C VAL A 113 -4.15 -10.70 12.23
N PRO A 114 -5.02 -10.15 13.10
CA PRO A 114 -5.78 -10.95 14.06
C PRO A 114 -6.75 -11.91 13.36
N ALA A 115 -7.01 -13.05 13.99
CA ALA A 115 -7.98 -14.03 13.51
C ALA A 115 -9.39 -13.41 13.47
N GLY A 116 -10.10 -13.54 12.34
CA GLY A 116 -11.44 -12.98 12.18
C GLY A 116 -11.50 -11.44 12.12
N ALA A 117 -10.36 -10.76 11.95
CA ALA A 117 -10.30 -9.31 11.96
C ALA A 117 -10.85 -8.65 10.68
N ALA A 118 -10.87 -9.37 9.55
CA ALA A 118 -11.36 -8.83 8.30
C ALA A 118 -12.89 -8.62 8.38
N ASP A 119 -13.32 -7.37 8.30
CA ASP A 119 -14.73 -7.07 8.08
C ASP A 119 -15.05 -7.34 6.60
N PRO A 120 -16.09 -8.12 6.27
CA PRO A 120 -16.47 -8.32 4.87
C PRO A 120 -16.81 -6.99 4.20
N MET A 121 -16.83 -6.99 2.86
CA MET A 121 -17.31 -5.85 2.08
C MET A 121 -18.74 -5.49 2.47
N ARG A 122 -18.94 -4.28 3.01
CA ARG A 122 -20.25 -3.75 3.41
C ARG A 122 -20.53 -2.44 2.68
N GLY A 123 -21.80 -2.16 2.42
CA GLY A 123 -22.22 -0.87 1.89
C GLY A 123 -21.89 0.26 2.87
N GLN A 124 -21.42 1.39 2.36
CA GLN A 124 -21.25 2.59 3.16
C GLN A 124 -22.59 3.30 3.36
N SER A 125 -22.75 3.98 4.50
CA SER A 125 -23.94 4.79 4.78
C SER A 125 -23.96 6.12 4.01
N ALA A 126 -22.83 6.56 3.48
CA ALA A 126 -22.70 7.80 2.73
C ALA A 126 -23.57 7.74 1.45
N VAL A 127 -24.31 8.82 1.18
CA VAL A 127 -25.25 8.90 0.06
C VAL A 127 -24.51 8.92 -1.28
N LYS A 128 -23.35 9.59 -1.32
CA LYS A 128 -22.43 9.61 -2.48
C LYS A 128 -20.97 9.62 -2.01
N VAL A 129 -20.07 9.28 -2.92
CA VAL A 129 -18.63 9.43 -2.76
C VAL A 129 -18.10 10.30 -3.90
N ALA A 130 -17.07 11.08 -3.62
CA ALA A 130 -16.43 11.95 -4.60
C ALA A 130 -14.91 11.78 -4.57
N TYR A 131 -14.26 12.06 -5.70
CA TYR A 131 -12.82 12.03 -5.83
C TYR A 131 -12.33 13.35 -6.42
N ALA A 132 -11.22 13.87 -5.90
CA ALA A 132 -10.48 14.95 -6.53
C ALA A 132 -9.19 14.40 -7.13
N VAL A 133 -8.96 14.64 -8.41
CA VAL A 133 -7.74 14.21 -9.09
C VAL A 133 -6.60 15.14 -8.71
N GLY A 134 -5.49 14.58 -8.26
CA GLY A 134 -4.29 15.30 -7.88
C GLY A 134 -3.26 15.36 -9.01
N GLN A 135 -1.98 15.33 -8.63
CA GLN A 135 -0.87 15.33 -9.58
C GLN A 135 -0.93 14.15 -10.54
N ARG A 136 -0.75 14.42 -11.83
CA ARG A 136 -0.57 13.39 -12.85
C ARG A 136 0.90 13.05 -13.00
N PHE A 137 1.17 11.77 -13.24
CA PHE A 137 2.51 11.28 -13.49
C PHE A 137 2.65 10.96 -14.98
N GLN A 138 3.85 11.15 -15.50
CA GLN A 138 4.20 10.73 -16.84
C GLN A 138 4.73 9.30 -16.79
N ARG A 139 4.22 8.43 -17.65
CA ARG A 139 4.79 7.09 -17.87
C ARG A 139 6.19 7.22 -18.45
N LEU A 140 7.17 6.67 -17.76
CA LEU A 140 8.57 6.73 -18.14
C LEU A 140 8.98 5.50 -18.96
N CYS A 141 8.66 4.30 -18.48
CA CYS A 141 8.91 3.06 -19.21
C CYS A 141 8.11 1.88 -18.67
N ASP A 142 8.02 0.83 -19.48
CA ASP A 142 7.65 -0.50 -19.05
C ASP A 142 8.89 -1.38 -18.94
N VAL A 143 8.96 -2.15 -17.87
CA VAL A 143 10.00 -3.12 -17.61
C VAL A 143 9.40 -4.50 -17.75
N ARG A 144 9.96 -5.27 -18.67
CA ARG A 144 9.64 -6.69 -18.82
C ARG A 144 10.68 -7.52 -18.08
N PRO A 145 10.29 -8.59 -17.36
CA PRO A 145 11.23 -9.35 -16.54
C PRO A 145 12.41 -9.97 -17.30
N GLU A 146 12.22 -10.28 -18.58
CA GLU A 146 13.25 -10.91 -19.43
C GLU A 146 14.20 -9.87 -20.07
N GLU A 147 13.72 -8.65 -20.28
CA GLU A 147 14.44 -7.60 -21.03
C GLU A 147 15.12 -6.60 -20.08
N GLY A 148 14.68 -6.53 -18.82
CA GLY A 148 15.09 -5.50 -17.89
C GLY A 148 14.63 -4.11 -18.34
N MET A 149 15.21 -3.07 -17.74
CA MET A 149 14.89 -1.69 -18.08
C MET A 149 15.77 -1.16 -19.22
N PRO A 150 15.20 -0.43 -20.21
CA PRO A 150 15.99 0.24 -21.24
C PRO A 150 16.98 1.27 -20.67
N ALA A 151 18.16 1.41 -21.27
CA ALA A 151 19.20 2.33 -20.82
C ALA A 151 18.72 3.80 -20.73
N GLN A 152 17.96 4.27 -21.72
CA GLN A 152 17.38 5.61 -21.72
C GLN A 152 16.44 5.84 -20.53
N ALA A 153 15.70 4.81 -20.11
CA ALA A 153 14.81 4.88 -18.96
C ALA A 153 15.60 4.92 -17.64
N LEU A 154 16.71 4.18 -17.55
CA LEU A 154 17.62 4.25 -16.40
C LEU A 154 18.20 5.66 -16.21
N GLU A 155 18.59 6.33 -17.29
CA GLU A 155 19.07 7.72 -17.23
C GLU A 155 17.97 8.68 -16.78
N ALA A 156 16.75 8.52 -17.29
CA ALA A 156 15.60 9.33 -16.88
C ALA A 156 15.26 9.12 -15.39
N ILE A 157 15.34 7.90 -14.87
CA ILE A 157 15.18 7.61 -13.44
C ILE A 157 16.30 8.24 -12.61
N ALA A 158 17.56 8.11 -13.05
CA ALA A 158 18.69 8.71 -12.35
C ALA A 158 18.57 10.25 -12.29
N SER A 159 18.08 10.86 -13.37
CA SER A 159 17.75 12.29 -13.43
C SER A 159 16.61 12.64 -12.45
N ALA A 160 15.50 11.91 -12.51
CA ALA A 160 14.36 12.10 -11.61
C ALA A 160 14.79 12.00 -10.14
N TRP A 161 15.61 11.01 -9.81
CA TRP A 161 16.19 10.81 -8.47
C TRP A 161 17.03 12.01 -8.02
N LYS A 162 17.95 12.51 -8.86
CA LYS A 162 18.78 13.68 -8.57
C LYS A 162 17.96 14.95 -8.38
N THR A 163 16.86 15.09 -9.11
CA THR A 163 15.94 16.24 -9.01
C THR A 163 14.86 16.06 -7.95
N HIS A 164 14.92 15.00 -7.14
CA HIS A 164 13.92 14.69 -6.11
C HIS A 164 12.47 14.62 -6.62
N ARG A 165 12.28 14.25 -7.89
CA ARG A 165 10.94 14.02 -8.45
C ARG A 165 10.33 12.76 -7.86
N ARG A 166 9.02 12.77 -7.67
CA ARG A 166 8.30 11.61 -7.13
C ARG A 166 8.22 10.53 -8.20
N LEU A 167 8.34 9.28 -7.76
CA LEU A 167 8.17 8.10 -8.59
C LEU A 167 6.98 7.30 -8.08
N LYS A 168 6.23 6.72 -9.02
CA LYS A 168 5.17 5.76 -8.77
C LYS A 168 5.42 4.52 -9.63
N ILE A 169 5.06 3.36 -9.11
CA ILE A 169 5.26 2.08 -9.79
C ILE A 169 3.92 1.39 -9.95
N GLY A 170 3.65 0.84 -11.13
CA GLY A 170 2.56 -0.11 -11.38
C GLY A 170 3.10 -1.51 -11.63
N VAL A 171 2.86 -2.46 -10.73
CA VAL A 171 3.34 -3.85 -10.86
C VAL A 171 2.20 -4.76 -11.26
N THR A 172 2.38 -5.55 -12.32
CA THR A 172 1.38 -6.54 -12.74
C THR A 172 1.52 -7.82 -11.92
N ILE A 173 0.46 -8.21 -11.24
CA ILE A 173 0.38 -9.41 -10.39
C ILE A 173 -0.80 -10.24 -10.89
N GLY A 174 -0.49 -11.18 -11.80
CA GLY A 174 -1.50 -11.99 -12.50
C GLY A 174 -2.55 -11.12 -13.20
N HIS A 175 -3.80 -11.21 -12.77
CA HIS A 175 -4.93 -10.46 -13.36
C HIS A 175 -5.15 -9.05 -12.81
N SER A 176 -4.19 -8.52 -12.04
CA SER A 176 -4.32 -7.23 -11.36
C SER A 176 -3.06 -6.38 -11.49
N VAL A 177 -3.19 -5.08 -11.27
CA VAL A 177 -2.06 -4.14 -11.22
C VAL A 177 -2.04 -3.44 -9.86
N ALA A 178 -0.94 -3.54 -9.14
CA ALA A 178 -0.70 -2.81 -7.90
C ALA A 178 0.11 -1.54 -8.19
N MET A 179 -0.54 -0.39 -8.03
CA MET A 179 0.05 0.94 -8.16
C MET A 179 0.46 1.46 -6.78
N PHE A 180 1.68 1.98 -6.61
CA PHE A 180 2.12 2.55 -5.34
C PHE A 180 3.21 3.61 -5.52
N ASP A 181 3.23 4.58 -4.61
CA ASP A 181 4.32 5.55 -4.51
C ASP A 181 5.60 4.89 -4.01
N VAL A 182 6.73 5.27 -4.62
CA VAL A 182 8.05 4.81 -4.16
C VAL A 182 8.35 5.43 -2.81
N ARG A 183 8.46 4.58 -1.78
CA ARG A 183 8.81 5.03 -0.43
C ARG A 183 10.30 5.12 -0.22
N THR A 184 11.03 4.16 -0.77
CA THR A 184 12.48 4.09 -0.68
C THR A 184 13.01 3.56 -1.99
N ALA A 185 14.09 4.16 -2.49
CA ALA A 185 14.85 3.57 -3.57
C ALA A 185 16.29 3.33 -3.12
N PHE A 186 16.88 2.29 -3.66
CA PHE A 186 18.26 1.90 -3.47
C PHE A 186 18.92 1.78 -4.83
N PHE A 187 20.16 2.23 -4.93
CA PHE A 187 20.97 2.07 -6.13
C PHE A 187 22.22 1.28 -5.79
N GLU A 188 22.35 0.10 -6.37
CA GLU A 188 23.51 -0.76 -6.17
C GLU A 188 23.92 -1.39 -7.51
N ARG A 189 25.21 -1.25 -7.87
CA ARG A 189 25.82 -1.88 -9.05
C ARG A 189 25.05 -1.63 -10.37
N GLY A 190 24.52 -0.42 -10.54
CA GLY A 190 23.77 -0.06 -11.76
C GLY A 190 22.28 -0.46 -11.73
N ILE A 191 21.80 -1.09 -10.65
CA ILE A 191 20.40 -1.51 -10.50
C ILE A 191 19.71 -0.58 -9.51
N PHE A 192 18.61 0.03 -9.93
CA PHE A 192 17.70 0.70 -9.00
C PHE A 192 16.69 -0.32 -8.47
N SER A 193 16.45 -0.28 -7.17
CA SER A 193 15.40 -1.06 -6.50
C SER A 193 14.46 -0.12 -5.78
N PHE A 194 13.16 -0.24 -6.03
CA PHE A 194 12.11 0.61 -5.47
C PHE A 194 11.24 -0.20 -4.54
N SER A 195 10.95 0.35 -3.36
CA SER A 195 10.12 -0.30 -2.35
C SER A 195 8.87 0.51 -2.04
N SER A 196 7.74 -0.19 -1.97
CA SER A 196 6.46 0.36 -1.51
C SER A 196 6.41 0.53 0.02
N LYS A 197 5.41 1.26 0.52
CA LYS A 197 4.92 1.06 1.88
C LYS A 197 4.24 -0.32 2.01
N ILE A 198 3.72 -0.65 3.19
CA ILE A 198 2.81 -1.79 3.34
C ILE A 198 1.56 -1.50 2.50
N ILE A 199 1.36 -2.27 1.44
CA ILE A 199 0.19 -2.21 0.56
C ILE A 199 -0.59 -3.52 0.64
N VAL A 200 -1.79 -3.49 0.07
CA VAL A 200 -2.58 -4.70 -0.16
C VAL A 200 -2.09 -5.34 -1.44
N ILE A 201 -1.70 -6.60 -1.37
CA ILE A 201 -1.18 -7.38 -2.50
C ILE A 201 -2.26 -8.41 -2.87
N PRO A 202 -2.88 -8.29 -4.05
CA PRO A 202 -3.87 -9.25 -4.52
C PRO A 202 -3.22 -10.60 -4.81
N ASP A 203 -4.04 -11.65 -4.78
CA ASP A 203 -3.64 -12.96 -5.32
C ASP A 203 -3.56 -12.90 -6.84
N ALA A 204 -2.56 -13.54 -7.44
CA ALA A 204 -2.33 -13.45 -8.89
C ALA A 204 -3.51 -13.98 -9.70
N ASP A 205 -4.16 -15.04 -9.20
CA ASP A 205 -5.30 -15.69 -9.86
C ASP A 205 -6.64 -15.05 -9.47
N ALA A 206 -6.65 -13.93 -8.72
CA ALA A 206 -7.87 -13.27 -8.33
C ALA A 206 -8.35 -12.29 -9.41
N THR A 207 -9.57 -12.50 -9.88
CA THR A 207 -10.27 -11.58 -10.80
C THR A 207 -11.10 -10.52 -10.06
N ALA A 208 -11.25 -10.68 -8.74
CA ALA A 208 -11.91 -9.75 -7.85
C ALA A 208 -11.21 -9.75 -6.49
N PHE A 209 -11.35 -8.66 -5.74
CA PHE A 209 -10.74 -8.54 -4.43
C PHE A 209 -11.39 -9.47 -3.39
N SER A 210 -10.55 -10.07 -2.55
CA SER A 210 -10.97 -10.79 -1.35
C SER A 210 -9.84 -10.75 -0.32
N TRP A 211 -10.16 -10.43 0.94
CA TRP A 211 -9.19 -10.57 2.03
C TRP A 211 -8.76 -12.03 2.26
N ASP A 212 -9.58 -12.99 1.85
CA ASP A 212 -9.24 -14.41 1.89
C ASP A 212 -8.29 -14.83 0.77
N ARG A 213 -7.94 -13.94 -0.16
CA ARG A 213 -6.91 -14.19 -1.18
C ARG A 213 -5.79 -13.13 -1.20
N ALA A 214 -6.06 -11.91 -0.74
CA ALA A 214 -5.06 -10.85 -0.61
C ALA A 214 -4.13 -10.98 0.62
N SER A 215 -2.92 -10.44 0.53
CA SER A 215 -1.99 -10.30 1.64
C SER A 215 -1.63 -8.83 1.88
N LEU A 216 -1.04 -8.53 3.04
CA LEU A 216 -0.41 -7.24 3.30
C LEU A 216 1.10 -7.41 3.16
N GLY A 217 1.78 -6.43 2.57
CA GLY A 217 3.22 -6.55 2.42
C GLY A 217 3.89 -5.39 1.72
N HIS A 218 5.21 -5.49 1.63
CA HIS A 218 6.03 -4.62 0.80
C HIS A 218 6.26 -5.27 -0.56
N VAL A 219 6.16 -4.45 -1.61
CA VAL A 219 6.56 -4.82 -2.96
C VAL A 219 7.86 -4.08 -3.26
N CYS A 220 8.89 -4.83 -3.60
CA CYS A 220 10.15 -4.33 -4.10
C CYS A 220 10.31 -4.72 -5.56
N VAL A 221 10.52 -3.75 -6.44
CA VAL A 221 10.84 -4.01 -7.85
C VAL A 221 12.19 -3.42 -8.20
N SER A 222 12.91 -4.09 -9.09
CA SER A 222 14.24 -3.69 -9.50
C SER A 222 14.34 -3.57 -11.01
N THR A 223 15.22 -2.67 -11.47
CA THR A 223 15.38 -2.37 -12.90
C THR A 223 15.93 -3.52 -13.73
N ASP A 224 16.41 -4.58 -13.09
CA ASP A 224 16.78 -5.85 -13.71
C ASP A 224 15.58 -6.77 -13.97
N GLY A 225 14.35 -6.31 -13.68
CA GLY A 225 13.12 -7.06 -13.89
C GLY A 225 12.73 -7.96 -12.72
N THR A 226 13.48 -7.94 -11.61
CA THR A 226 13.14 -8.73 -10.43
C THR A 226 12.05 -8.05 -9.58
N CYS A 227 11.12 -8.86 -9.06
CA CYS A 227 10.10 -8.41 -8.12
C CYS A 227 10.10 -9.32 -6.89
N SER A 228 10.22 -8.71 -5.71
CA SER A 228 10.15 -9.41 -4.42
C SER A 228 9.00 -8.85 -3.61
N MET A 229 8.13 -9.73 -3.15
CA MET A 229 7.01 -9.39 -2.28
C MET A 229 7.27 -9.97 -0.89
N VAL A 230 7.44 -9.09 0.09
CA VAL A 230 7.54 -9.49 1.50
C VAL A 230 6.14 -9.40 2.08
N GLN A 231 5.46 -10.53 2.10
CA GLN A 231 4.06 -10.66 2.50
C GLN A 231 3.98 -11.10 3.96
N GLU A 232 3.06 -10.55 4.74
CA GLU A 232 2.68 -11.13 6.01
C GLU A 232 2.09 -12.51 5.76
N LYS A 233 2.65 -13.54 6.40
CA LYS A 233 2.02 -14.85 6.41
C LYS A 233 0.68 -14.67 7.10
N ARG A 234 -0.41 -14.97 6.39
CA ARG A 234 -1.66 -15.20 7.07
C ARG A 234 -1.41 -16.28 8.10
N PRO A 235 -1.55 -16.01 9.41
CA PRO A 235 -1.60 -17.11 10.33
C PRO A 235 -2.80 -17.92 9.85
N ARG A 236 -2.59 -19.20 9.51
CA ARG A 236 -3.67 -20.18 9.61
C ARG A 236 -4.09 -20.08 11.07
N ALA A 237 -5.07 -19.23 11.36
CA ALA A 237 -5.44 -18.79 12.70
C ALA A 237 -5.63 -19.97 13.66
N ALA A 238 -6.02 -21.14 13.13
CA ALA A 238 -6.12 -22.40 13.83
C ALA A 238 -4.80 -22.90 14.46
N TRP A 239 -3.67 -22.80 13.75
CA TRP A 239 -2.43 -23.48 14.16
C TRP A 239 -1.57 -22.66 15.12
N LYS A 240 -1.58 -21.32 15.03
CA LYS A 240 -0.89 -20.47 16.02
C LYS A 240 -1.58 -20.52 17.38
N HIS A 241 -2.91 -20.62 17.44
CA HIS A 241 -3.60 -20.87 18.70
C HIS A 241 -3.25 -22.24 19.29
N GLN A 242 -3.13 -23.28 18.46
CA GLN A 242 -2.68 -24.60 18.91
C GLN A 242 -1.22 -24.60 19.37
N LEU A 243 -0.29 -23.94 18.67
CA LEU A 243 1.12 -23.87 19.06
C LEU A 243 1.39 -22.93 20.24
N ALA A 244 0.68 -21.81 20.34
CA ALA A 244 0.75 -20.92 21.50
C ALA A 244 0.19 -21.61 22.76
N ALA A 245 -0.82 -22.48 22.61
CA ALA A 245 -1.30 -23.34 23.68
C ALA A 245 -0.30 -24.45 24.05
N LEU A 246 0.47 -24.98 23.08
CA LEU A 246 1.44 -26.05 23.30
C LEU A 246 2.81 -25.56 23.81
N CYS A 247 3.25 -24.35 23.45
CA CYS A 247 4.59 -23.83 23.76
C CYS A 247 4.62 -22.29 23.95
N PRO A 248 4.07 -21.73 25.05
CA PRO A 248 4.02 -20.29 25.29
C PRO A 248 5.39 -19.60 25.30
N GLY A 249 6.44 -20.31 25.71
CA GLY A 249 7.80 -19.78 25.87
C GLY A 249 8.56 -19.55 24.56
N VAL A 250 8.18 -20.19 23.45
CA VAL A 250 8.95 -20.14 22.19
C VAL A 250 8.75 -18.81 21.47
N ILE A 251 7.54 -18.24 21.54
CA ILE A 251 7.23 -16.94 20.92
C ILE A 251 7.95 -15.81 21.68
N GLY A 252 7.94 -15.86 23.02
CA GLY A 252 8.68 -14.91 23.85
C GLY A 252 10.19 -14.99 23.68
N ALA A 253 10.74 -16.21 23.56
CA ALA A 253 12.16 -16.42 23.31
C ALA A 253 12.61 -15.89 21.94
N HIS A 254 11.78 -16.03 20.90
CA HIS A 254 12.06 -15.45 19.57
C HIS A 254 12.07 -13.91 19.62
N GLN A 255 11.11 -13.31 20.32
CA GLN A 255 11.00 -11.85 20.48
C GLN A 255 12.21 -11.26 21.21
N LEU A 256 12.70 -11.93 22.26
CA LEU A 256 13.93 -11.58 22.97
C LEU A 256 15.17 -11.70 22.07
N LEU A 257 15.21 -12.69 21.19
CA LEU A 257 16.34 -12.95 20.29
C LEU A 257 16.48 -11.89 19.18
N GLU A 258 15.38 -11.43 18.59
CA GLU A 258 15.41 -10.38 17.56
C GLU A 258 15.86 -9.01 18.07
N HIS A 259 15.65 -8.74 19.36
CA HIS A 259 16.10 -7.51 20.03
C HIS A 259 17.46 -7.67 20.73
N SER A 260 18.06 -8.85 20.67
CA SER A 260 19.37 -9.12 21.26
C SER A 260 20.52 -8.57 20.41
N PRO A 261 21.69 -8.24 21.01
CA PRO A 261 22.87 -7.81 20.28
C PRO A 261 23.28 -8.80 19.18
N ARG A 262 23.78 -8.30 18.05
CA ARG A 262 24.24 -9.12 16.88
C ARG A 262 25.05 -10.38 17.24
N PRO A 263 26.02 -10.35 18.19
CA PRO A 263 26.78 -11.54 18.56
C PRO A 263 25.91 -12.68 19.12
N VAL A 264 24.86 -12.34 19.87
CA VAL A 264 23.91 -13.30 20.44
C VAL A 264 23.02 -13.90 19.35
N GLN A 265 22.60 -13.06 18.39
CA GLN A 265 21.84 -13.53 17.22
C GLN A 265 22.66 -14.50 16.36
N GLU A 266 23.93 -14.18 16.13
CA GLU A 266 24.86 -15.02 15.36
C GLU A 266 25.17 -16.33 16.07
N TRP A 267 25.37 -16.31 17.38
CA TRP A 267 25.57 -17.51 18.19
C TRP A 267 24.35 -18.43 18.19
N CYS A 268 23.14 -17.87 18.37
CA CYS A 268 21.91 -18.65 18.27
C CYS A 268 21.67 -19.18 16.85
N ARG A 269 21.97 -18.42 15.79
CA ARG A 269 21.90 -18.90 14.40
C ARG A 269 22.91 -20.01 14.10
N ALA A 270 24.08 -19.99 14.75
CA ALA A 270 25.08 -21.05 14.65
C ALA A 270 24.64 -22.33 15.37
N MET A 271 24.01 -22.20 16.54
CA MET A 271 23.44 -23.31 17.33
C MET A 271 22.20 -23.96 16.68
N LEU A 272 21.40 -23.19 15.92
CA LEU A 272 20.14 -23.62 15.34
C LEU A 272 20.26 -24.08 13.86
N ARG A 273 21.40 -24.63 13.45
CA ARG A 273 21.54 -25.21 12.10
C ARG A 273 20.74 -26.51 12.00
N GLY A 274 19.98 -26.67 10.91
CA GLY A 274 19.18 -27.88 10.63
C GLY A 274 17.66 -27.67 10.84
N PRO A 275 16.92 -28.64 11.41
CA PRO A 275 15.45 -28.63 11.51
C PRO A 275 14.88 -27.38 12.20
N SER A 276 15.63 -26.77 13.12
CA SER A 276 15.27 -25.54 13.82
C SER A 276 15.35 -24.30 12.94
N GLN A 277 16.21 -24.24 11.91
CA GLN A 277 16.16 -23.20 10.89
C GLN A 277 14.91 -23.32 10.00
N MET A 278 14.48 -24.55 9.69
CA MET A 278 13.18 -24.78 9.04
C MET A 278 12.04 -24.32 9.94
N LEU A 279 12.09 -24.64 11.24
CA LEU A 279 11.09 -24.21 12.22
C LEU A 279 11.05 -22.67 12.34
N LEU A 280 12.20 -21.99 12.38
CA LEU A 280 12.27 -20.53 12.41
C LEU A 280 11.78 -19.88 11.11
N ARG A 281 12.15 -20.42 9.94
CA ARG A 281 11.59 -19.96 8.65
C ARG A 281 10.08 -20.22 8.57
N TRP A 282 9.61 -21.29 9.20
CA TRP A 282 8.19 -21.61 9.28
C TRP A 282 7.45 -20.66 10.23
N LEU A 283 8.05 -20.34 11.38
CA LEU A 283 7.56 -19.37 12.37
C LEU A 283 7.72 -17.91 11.94
N ALA A 284 8.58 -17.62 10.96
CA ALA A 284 8.82 -16.27 10.46
C ALA A 284 7.48 -15.63 10.05
N PRO A 285 7.17 -14.42 10.56
CA PRO A 285 5.87 -13.78 10.33
C PRO A 285 5.64 -13.36 8.88
N TYR A 286 6.70 -13.39 8.05
CA TYR A 286 6.66 -13.01 6.66
C TYR A 286 7.05 -14.17 5.74
N GLU A 287 6.50 -14.14 4.54
CA GLU A 287 6.86 -14.96 3.40
C GLU A 287 7.42 -14.04 2.32
N VAL A 288 8.62 -14.35 1.83
CA VAL A 288 9.20 -13.64 0.69
C VAL A 288 8.86 -14.44 -0.56
N LYS A 289 8.01 -13.87 -1.41
CA LYS A 289 7.72 -14.41 -2.74
C LYS A 289 8.53 -13.63 -3.76
N GLN A 290 9.42 -14.32 -4.46
CA GLN A 290 10.09 -13.77 -5.61
C GLN A 290 9.31 -14.14 -6.86
N LEU A 291 8.95 -13.14 -7.64
CA LEU A 291 8.18 -13.28 -8.86
C LEU A 291 8.88 -12.46 -9.96
N ARG A 292 8.66 -12.89 -11.20
CA ARG A 292 9.02 -12.10 -12.38
C ARG A 292 7.75 -11.44 -12.89
N CYS A 293 7.57 -10.18 -12.51
CA CYS A 293 6.38 -9.39 -12.81
C CYS A 293 6.76 -8.21 -13.71
N PRO A 294 6.06 -7.97 -14.83
CA PRO A 294 6.23 -6.73 -15.55
C PRO A 294 5.75 -5.56 -14.69
N PHE A 295 6.45 -4.44 -14.77
CA PHE A 295 6.07 -3.24 -14.06
C PHE A 295 6.32 -1.98 -14.89
N THR A 296 5.59 -0.93 -14.57
CA THR A 296 5.67 0.37 -15.22
C THR A 296 6.18 1.40 -14.22
N VAL A 297 7.10 2.25 -14.67
CA VAL A 297 7.61 3.37 -13.88
C VAL A 297 6.95 4.66 -14.33
N PHE A 298 6.47 5.44 -13.38
CA PHE A 298 5.87 6.75 -13.58
C PHE A 298 6.67 7.80 -12.81
N VAL A 299 6.80 8.99 -13.38
CA VAL A 299 7.51 10.12 -12.78
C VAL A 299 6.61 11.35 -12.72
N SER A 300 6.62 12.06 -11.59
CA SER A 300 5.84 13.28 -11.42
C SER A 300 6.35 14.37 -12.36
N GLU A 301 5.47 15.15 -12.99
CA GLU A 301 5.89 16.31 -13.81
C GLU A 301 6.75 17.31 -13.00
N ASN A 302 7.61 18.08 -13.68
CA ASN A 302 8.39 19.14 -13.04
C ASN A 302 7.42 20.23 -12.57
N THR A 303 7.25 20.36 -11.25
CA THR A 303 6.59 21.50 -10.60
C THR A 303 7.58 22.62 -10.34
#